data_AF-A0A0S8AKK1-F1
#
_entry.id   AF-A0A0S8AKK1-F1
#
_cell.length_a   1.000
_cell.length_b   1.000
_cell.length_c   1.000
_cell.angle_alpha   90.00
_cell.angle_beta   90.00
_cell.angle_gamma   90.00
#
_symmetry.space_group_name_H-M   'P 1'
#
loop_
_entity.id
_entity.type
_entity.pdbx_description
1 polymer ?
#
loop_
_entity_poly.entity_id
_entity_poly.type
_entity_poly.pdbx_seq_one_letter_code
_entity_poly.pdbx_strand_id
1 'polypeptide(L)'
;MGLAVLDRETCIAYSGIQCDACYRACPVIDKAISVEYTRNARTGKHAILAPVVHSASCTGCGLCEKACVTKKASIFVLPREIAMGKSSERYIKGWDIRDEERLRDVPEETTTRTPRSSKSPVDYLNEDIIP
;
A
#
# COMPACT_ATOMS: atom_id res chain seq x y z
N MET A 1 13.73 7.02 -9.44
CA MET A 1 12.64 8.02 -9.25
C MET A 1 11.98 7.77 -7.91
N GLY A 2 11.48 8.79 -7.21
CA GLY A 2 10.88 8.63 -5.88
C GLY A 2 9.38 8.33 -5.90
N LEU A 3 8.83 7.98 -4.74
CA LEU A 3 7.39 7.83 -4.47
C LEU A 3 7.02 8.64 -3.23
N ALA A 4 5.96 9.43 -3.33
CA ALA A 4 5.40 10.10 -2.16
C ALA A 4 4.69 9.08 -1.26
N VAL A 5 5.02 9.08 0.02
CA VAL A 5 4.43 8.26 1.07
C VAL A 5 3.74 9.19 2.05
N LEU A 6 2.53 8.79 2.46
CA LEU A 6 1.69 9.59 3.35
C LEU A 6 1.56 8.87 4.70
N ASP A 7 1.96 9.57 5.76
CA ASP A 7 1.65 9.22 7.13
C ASP A 7 0.23 9.70 7.47
N ARG A 8 -0.67 8.73 7.67
CA ARG A 8 -2.08 8.98 7.95
C ARG A 8 -2.32 9.52 9.35
N GLU A 9 -1.45 9.21 10.31
CA GLU A 9 -1.66 9.59 11.72
C GLU A 9 -1.36 11.07 11.95
N THR A 10 -0.36 11.61 11.25
CA THR A 10 0.01 13.02 11.37
C THR A 10 -0.69 13.93 10.36
N CYS A 11 -1.30 13.36 9.31
CA CYS A 11 -1.99 14.13 8.29
C CYS A 11 -3.31 14.73 8.81
N ILE A 12 -3.39 16.06 8.83
CA ILE A 12 -4.57 16.78 9.31
C ILE A 12 -5.83 16.53 8.48
N ALA A 13 -5.68 16.13 7.21
CA ALA A 13 -6.80 15.74 6.37
C ALA A 13 -7.49 14.48 6.92
N TYR A 14 -6.70 13.50 7.35
CA TYR A 14 -7.19 12.29 8.05
C TYR A 14 -7.74 12.61 9.44
N SER A 15 -7.29 13.68 10.09
CA SER A 15 -7.89 14.20 11.32
C SER A 15 -9.27 14.87 11.12
N GLY A 16 -9.73 14.99 9.86
CA GLY A 16 -11.03 15.57 9.51
C GLY A 16 -11.01 17.08 9.23
N ILE A 17 -9.82 17.68 9.10
CA ILE A 17 -9.69 19.06 8.60
C ILE A 17 -9.74 19.03 7.08
N GLN A 18 -10.48 19.95 6.45
CA GLN A 18 -10.49 20.10 5.01
C GLN A 18 -9.15 20.70 4.53
N CYS A 19 -8.17 19.84 4.24
CA CYS A 19 -6.86 20.20 3.74
C CYS A 19 -6.58 19.48 2.42
N ASP A 20 -6.31 20.23 1.35
CA ASP A 20 -6.04 19.73 0.00
C ASP A 20 -4.70 20.26 -0.56
N ALA A 21 -3.82 20.77 0.32
CA ALA A 21 -2.58 21.45 -0.07
C ALA A 21 -1.66 20.56 -0.93
N CYS A 22 -1.41 19.32 -0.49
CA CYS A 22 -0.57 18.38 -1.23
C CYS A 22 -1.19 17.93 -2.57
N TYR A 23 -2.52 17.81 -2.61
CA TYR A 23 -3.29 17.48 -3.81
C TYR A 23 -3.17 18.60 -4.85
N ARG A 24 -3.43 19.85 -4.47
CA ARG A 24 -3.30 21.01 -5.37
C ARG A 24 -1.88 21.31 -5.81
N ALA A 25 -0.89 20.98 -4.98
CA ALA A 25 0.52 21.15 -5.34
C ALA A 25 1.02 20.09 -6.33
N CYS A 26 0.26 19.02 -6.57
CA CYS A 26 0.67 17.95 -7.47
C CYS A 26 0.54 18.39 -8.95
N PRO A 27 1.61 18.33 -9.76
CA PRO A 27 1.52 18.64 -11.19
C PRO A 27 0.78 17.57 -12.00
N VAL A 28 0.55 16.40 -11.41
CA VAL A 28 -0.11 15.24 -12.02
C VAL A 28 -1.37 14.93 -11.20
N ILE A 29 -2.20 15.96 -11.01
CA ILE A 29 -3.43 15.91 -10.21
C ILE A 29 -4.39 14.83 -10.73
N ASP A 30 -5.18 14.23 -9.83
CA ASP A 30 -6.12 13.12 -10.06
C ASP A 30 -5.51 11.82 -10.62
N LYS A 31 -4.24 11.85 -11.01
CA LYS A 31 -3.50 10.69 -11.50
C LYS A 31 -2.49 10.20 -10.48
N ALA A 32 -1.67 11.10 -9.93
CA ALA A 32 -0.65 10.78 -8.94
C ALA A 32 -1.14 10.98 -7.51
N ILE A 33 -2.02 11.95 -7.28
CA ILE A 33 -2.71 12.16 -5.99
C ILE A 33 -4.18 12.39 -6.29
N SER A 34 -5.06 11.61 -5.68
CA SER A 34 -6.51 11.82 -5.70
C SER A 34 -7.02 12.13 -4.29
N VAL A 35 -8.25 12.62 -4.16
CA VAL A 35 -8.93 12.81 -2.87
C VAL A 35 -9.99 11.73 -2.71
N GLU A 36 -9.89 10.94 -1.64
CA GLU A 36 -10.88 9.94 -1.28
C GLU A 36 -11.84 10.50 -0.22
N TYR A 37 -13.13 10.26 -0.43
CA TYR A 37 -14.21 10.72 0.41
C TYR A 37 -14.66 9.60 1.35
N THR A 38 -14.28 9.70 2.62
CA THR A 38 -14.69 8.72 3.65
C THR A 38 -15.59 9.37 4.68
N ARG A 39 -16.62 8.67 5.15
CA ARG A 39 -17.51 9.21 6.19
C ARG A 39 -16.79 9.23 7.54
N ASN A 40 -16.81 10.36 8.24
CA ASN A 40 -16.25 10.44 9.59
C ASN A 40 -17.12 9.64 10.57
N ALA A 41 -16.57 8.56 11.13
CA ALA A 41 -17.29 7.69 12.07
C ALA A 41 -17.70 8.40 13.37
N ARG A 42 -16.94 9.40 13.82
CA ARG A 42 -17.20 10.13 15.07
C ARG A 42 -18.40 11.07 14.97
N THR A 43 -18.55 11.78 13.86
CA THR A 43 -19.62 12.79 13.71
C THR A 43 -20.76 12.35 12.80
N GLY A 44 -20.53 11.34 11.94
CA GLY A 44 -21.51 10.84 10.97
C GLY A 44 -21.98 11.84 9.91
N LYS A 45 -21.56 13.11 10.01
CA LYS A 45 -22.00 14.25 9.17
C LYS A 45 -20.87 14.85 8.34
N HIS A 46 -19.62 14.71 8.75
CA HIS A 46 -18.47 15.26 8.03
C HIS A 46 -17.80 14.20 7.15
N ALA A 47 -17.43 14.57 5.92
CA ALA A 47 -16.56 13.76 5.08
C ALA A 47 -15.09 14.04 5.43
N ILE A 48 -14.29 12.99 5.45
CA ILE A 48 -12.83 13.04 5.44
C ILE A 48 -12.42 13.12 3.98
N LEU A 49 -11.64 14.14 3.64
CA LEU A 49 -11.12 14.41 2.31
C LEU A 49 -9.64 14.04 2.31
N ALA A 50 -9.36 12.75 2.28
CA ALA A 50 -8.02 12.23 2.47
C ALA A 50 -7.27 12.12 1.12
N PRO A 51 -6.03 12.62 1.01
CA PRO A 51 -5.24 12.41 -0.18
C PRO A 51 -4.77 10.96 -0.28
N VAL A 52 -4.84 10.38 -1.47
CA VAL A 52 -4.35 9.03 -1.80
C VAL A 52 -3.31 9.16 -2.90
N VAL A 53 -2.10 8.62 -2.65
CA VAL A 53 -1.01 8.64 -3.64
C VAL A 53 -1.07 7.37 -4.49
N HIS A 54 -1.07 7.55 -5.81
CA HIS A 54 -1.04 6.47 -6.79
C HIS A 54 0.37 6.27 -7.32
N SER A 55 0.97 5.15 -6.94
CA SER A 55 2.38 4.87 -7.23
C SER A 55 2.72 4.78 -8.71
N ALA A 56 1.79 4.38 -9.57
CA ALA A 56 1.98 4.27 -11.02
C ALA A 56 2.22 5.64 -11.69
N SER A 57 1.54 6.69 -11.21
CA SER A 57 1.60 8.03 -11.80
C SER A 57 2.48 9.00 -11.02
N CYS A 58 2.85 8.66 -9.78
CA CYS A 58 3.71 9.51 -8.95
C CYS A 58 5.13 9.59 -9.54
N THR A 59 5.58 10.82 -9.83
CA THR A 59 6.90 11.10 -10.39
C THR A 59 7.99 11.27 -9.33
N GLY A 60 7.60 11.42 -8.05
CA GLY A 60 8.54 11.68 -6.95
C GLY A 60 9.11 13.10 -6.94
N CYS A 61 8.41 14.10 -7.51
CA CYS A 61 8.90 15.48 -7.62
C CYS A 61 9.06 16.24 -6.28
N GLY A 62 8.45 15.77 -5.19
CA GLY A 62 8.57 16.38 -3.85
C GLY A 62 7.79 17.68 -3.62
N LEU A 63 7.00 18.14 -4.59
CA LEU A 63 6.19 19.36 -4.43
C LEU A 63 5.14 19.22 -3.32
N CYS A 64 4.55 18.02 -3.18
CA CYS A 64 3.59 17.72 -2.11
C CYS A 64 4.20 17.80 -0.70
N GLU A 65 5.48 17.45 -0.55
CA GLU A 65 6.20 17.50 0.73
C GLU A 65 6.42 18.95 1.16
N LYS A 66 6.83 19.81 0.22
CA LYS A 66 7.00 21.26 0.46
C LYS A 66 5.68 21.99 0.74
N ALA A 67 4.58 21.52 0.16
CA ALA A 67 3.26 22.11 0.33
C ALA A 67 2.58 21.70 1.64
N CYS A 68 3.13 20.71 2.35
CA CYS A 68 2.52 20.20 3.57
C CYS A 68 2.57 21.26 4.68
N VAL A 69 1.42 21.55 5.29
CA VAL A 69 1.27 22.60 6.32
C VAL A 69 1.59 22.12 7.74
N THR A 70 1.85 20.83 7.93
CA THR A 70 2.18 20.26 9.24
C THR A 70 3.62 20.63 9.63
N LYS A 71 3.90 20.71 10.94
CA LYS A 71 5.22 21.09 11.47
C LYS A 71 6.36 20.21 10.90
N LYS A 72 6.09 18.91 10.79
CA LYS A 72 6.88 17.96 10.01
C LYS A 72 5.95 17.42 8.93
N ALA A 73 6.39 17.43 7.68
CA ALA A 73 5.55 17.03 6.54
C ALA A 73 5.02 15.61 6.74
N SER A 74 3.69 15.45 6.70
CA SER A 74 3.03 14.15 6.77
C SER A 74 3.07 13.39 5.45
N ILE A 75 3.47 14.05 4.36
CA ILE A 75 3.73 13.43 3.07
C ILE A 75 5.18 13.73 2.68
N PHE A 76 5.92 12.70 2.31
CA PHE A 76 7.35 12.81 2.01
C PHE A 76 7.77 11.83 0.92
N VAL A 77 8.83 12.14 0.18
CA VAL A 77 9.28 11.30 -0.93
C VAL A 77 10.37 10.33 -0.48
N LEU A 78 10.19 9.05 -0.79
CA LEU A 78 11.18 8.00 -0.58
C LEU A 78 11.59 7.35 -1.91
N PRO A 79 12.78 6.73 -2.00
CA PRO A 79 13.10 5.82 -3.10
C PRO A 79 12.04 4.71 -3.22
N ARG A 80 11.69 4.32 -4.45
CA ARG A 80 10.62 3.33 -4.70
C ARG A 80 10.96 1.97 -4.11
N GLU A 81 12.24 1.64 -4.08
CA GLU A 81 12.78 0.39 -3.53
C GLU A 81 12.53 0.28 -2.03
N ILE A 82 12.42 1.42 -1.33
CA ILE A 82 12.13 1.50 0.10
C ILE A 82 10.63 1.63 0.34
N ALA A 83 9.94 2.39 -0.50
CA ALA A 83 8.52 2.71 -0.33
C ALA A 83 7.57 1.58 -0.77
N MET A 84 7.97 0.76 -1.75
CA MET A 84 7.11 -0.26 -2.34
C MET A 84 7.55 -1.67 -1.93
N GLY A 85 6.58 -2.48 -1.50
CA GLY A 85 6.76 -3.92 -1.36
C GLY A 85 6.60 -4.67 -2.70
N LYS A 86 6.91 -5.97 -2.69
CA LYS A 86 6.65 -6.89 -3.80
C LYS A 86 5.68 -7.98 -3.36
N SER A 87 4.55 -8.12 -4.03
CA SER A 87 3.67 -9.27 -3.86
C SER A 87 4.24 -10.50 -4.57
N SER A 88 4.04 -11.69 -4.00
CA SER A 88 4.42 -12.96 -4.67
C SER A 88 3.73 -13.10 -6.02
N GLU A 89 4.42 -13.73 -6.98
CA GLU A 89 3.91 -14.16 -8.28
C GLU A 89 2.75 -15.15 -8.15
N ARG A 90 2.65 -15.86 -7.03
CA ARG A 90 1.55 -16.80 -6.72
C ARG A 90 0.30 -16.13 -6.16
N TYR A 91 0.37 -14.85 -5.77
CA TYR A 91 -0.80 -14.10 -5.33
C TYR A 91 -1.46 -13.45 -6.56
N ILE A 92 -2.41 -14.18 -7.13
CA ILE A 92 -3.14 -13.76 -8.33
C ILE A 92 -4.32 -12.88 -7.94
N LYS A 93 -4.41 -11.74 -8.59
CA LYS A 93 -5.53 -10.81 -8.48
C LYS A 93 -6.61 -11.26 -9.46
N GLY A 94 -7.62 -11.98 -8.97
CA GLY A 94 -8.68 -12.54 -9.81
C GLY A 94 -9.54 -11.50 -10.57
N TRP A 95 -9.42 -10.21 -10.27
CA TRP A 95 -10.08 -9.12 -11.00
C TRP A 95 -9.24 -8.54 -12.14
N ASP A 96 -7.96 -8.89 -12.25
CA ASP A 96 -7.07 -8.50 -13.34
C ASP A 96 -6.90 -9.70 -14.28
N ILE A 97 -7.55 -9.61 -15.45
CA ILE A 97 -7.62 -10.68 -16.46
C ILE A 97 -6.22 -11.16 -16.88
N ARG A 98 -5.20 -10.32 -16.77
CA ARG A 98 -3.83 -10.62 -17.19
C ARG A 98 -2.92 -11.03 -16.04
N ASP A 99 -3.38 -11.03 -14.80
CA ASP A 99 -2.49 -11.31 -13.66
C ASP A 99 -2.07 -12.79 -13.60
N GLU A 100 -2.88 -13.71 -14.14
CA GLU A 100 -2.53 -15.12 -14.33
C GLU A 100 -1.31 -15.33 -15.23
N GLU A 101 -1.02 -14.38 -16.14
CA GLU A 101 0.16 -14.44 -17.01
C GLU A 101 1.48 -14.52 -16.21
N ARG A 102 1.48 -14.04 -14.96
CA ARG A 102 2.64 -14.05 -14.05
C ARG A 102 2.99 -15.45 -13.55
N LEU A 103 2.10 -16.43 -13.66
CA LEU A 103 2.37 -17.81 -13.27
C LEU A 103 3.21 -18.58 -14.30
N ARG A 104 3.30 -18.11 -15.56
CA ARG A 104 3.94 -18.85 -16.66
C ARG A 104 5.39 -19.24 -16.36
N ASP A 105 6.10 -18.38 -15.67
CA ASP A 105 7.52 -18.57 -15.35
C ASP A 105 7.75 -19.12 -13.92
N VAL A 106 6.67 -19.44 -13.21
CA VAL A 106 6.72 -19.89 -11.81
C VAL A 106 6.70 -21.43 -11.78
N PRO A 107 7.64 -22.10 -11.09
CA PRO A 107 7.65 -23.56 -10.96
C PRO A 107 6.34 -24.09 -10.36
N GLU A 108 5.80 -25.20 -10.88
CA GLU A 108 4.58 -25.81 -10.31
C GLU A 108 4.80 -26.25 -8.84
N GLU A 109 5.96 -26.84 -8.56
CA GLU A 109 6.33 -27.26 -7.20
C GLU A 109 7.22 -26.21 -6.51
N THR A 110 6.87 -25.88 -5.26
CA THR A 110 7.79 -25.18 -4.34
C THR A 110 7.91 -25.99 -3.07
N THR A 111 8.96 -26.78 -2.98
CA THR A 111 9.31 -27.47 -1.73
C THR A 111 9.97 -26.51 -0.76
N THR A 112 9.24 -26.11 0.29
CA THR A 112 9.80 -25.35 1.41
C THR A 112 10.59 -26.30 2.32
N ARG A 113 11.92 -26.33 2.18
CA ARG A 113 12.80 -27.16 3.02
C ARG A 113 13.05 -26.52 4.39
N THR A 114 12.28 -26.92 5.38
CA THR A 114 12.41 -26.56 6.80
C THR A 114 12.50 -27.81 7.68
N PRO A 115 12.93 -27.72 8.96
CA PRO A 115 12.85 -28.85 9.89
C PRO A 115 11.44 -29.47 9.99
N ARG A 116 10.39 -28.66 9.78
CA ARG A 116 8.99 -29.11 9.75
C ARG A 116 8.64 -29.93 8.51
N SER A 117 9.29 -29.69 7.37
CA SER A 117 9.12 -30.49 6.15
C SER A 117 9.88 -31.82 6.15
N SER A 118 10.57 -32.15 7.24
CA SER A 118 11.25 -33.45 7.41
C SER A 118 10.29 -34.60 7.74
N LYS A 119 9.13 -34.27 8.32
CA LYS A 119 8.07 -35.23 8.64
C LYS A 119 7.06 -35.29 7.50
N SER A 120 6.36 -36.43 7.37
CA SER A 120 5.27 -36.51 6.41
C SER A 120 4.15 -35.53 6.82
N PRO A 121 3.34 -35.03 5.86
CA PRO A 121 2.21 -34.15 6.18
C PRO A 121 1.24 -34.77 7.20
N VAL A 122 1.06 -36.08 7.16
CA VAL A 122 0.20 -36.82 8.09
C VAL A 122 0.81 -36.85 9.49
N ASP A 123 2.10 -37.13 9.61
CA ASP A 123 2.77 -37.17 10.91
C ASP A 123 2.80 -35.80 11.57
N TYR A 124 3.06 -34.75 10.79
CA TYR A 124 3.06 -33.36 11.26
C TYR A 124 1.68 -32.93 11.81
N LEU A 125 0.60 -33.28 11.10
CA LEU A 125 -0.76 -32.90 11.49
C LEU A 125 -1.28 -33.65 12.72
N ASN A 126 -0.62 -34.75 13.10
CA ASN A 126 -1.02 -35.61 14.22
C ASN A 126 -0.02 -35.58 15.39
N GLU A 127 0.96 -34.67 15.41
CA GLU A 127 1.97 -34.58 16.47
C GLU A 127 1.37 -34.43 17.88
N ASP A 128 0.19 -33.81 17.99
CA ASP A 128 -0.51 -33.58 19.26
C ASP A 128 -1.55 -34.66 19.61
N ILE A 129 -1.71 -35.69 18.75
CA ILE A 129 -2.77 -36.72 18.85
C ILE A 129 -2.19 -38.11 19.19
N ILE A 130 -0.86 -38.29 19.09
CA ILE A 130 -0.19 -39.54 19.43
C ILE A 130 0.16 -39.51 20.94
N PRO A 131 -0.25 -40.51 21.74
CA PRO A 131 0.00 -40.56 23.20
C PRO A 131 1.49 -40.68 23.57
#